data_AF-A0A2E6F610-F1
#
_entry.id   AF-A0A2E6F610-F1
#
_cell.length_a   1.000
_cell.length_b   1.000
_cell.length_c   1.000
_cell.angle_alpha   90.00
_cell.angle_beta   90.00
_cell.angle_gamma   90.00
#
_symmetry.space_group_name_H-M   'P 1'
#
loop_
_entity.id
_entity.type
_entity.pdbx_description
1 polymer ?
#
loop_
_entity_poly.entity_id
_entity_poly.type
_entity_poly.pdbx_seq_one_letter_code
_entity_poly.pdbx_strand_id
1 'polypeptide(L)'
;MEHNSDRVALWPGYFNSKFSRSSGRRVPTDSSVPNPDLEGLLWSARKVGITKMKREEGISHPKRPNLKEGRLWISLSAACKTLGTENKEEMMQVIGGVWRESYSQKLEQEKAERKKGPKVGDKRARSQFKQNKAAQLAARRALAAKRAKKKKY
;
A
#
# COMPACT_ATOMS: atom_id res chain seq x y z
N MET A 1 -0.40 -21.67 -25.53
CA MET A 1 -0.20 -21.24 -24.13
C MET A 1 -0.58 -22.42 -23.25
N GLU A 2 0.38 -23.02 -22.55
CA GLU A 2 0.07 -24.11 -21.61
C GLU A 2 -0.88 -23.63 -20.53
N HIS A 3 -2.08 -24.22 -20.49
CA HIS A 3 -3.08 -23.99 -19.47
C HIS A 3 -2.61 -24.70 -18.18
N ASN A 4 -1.64 -24.10 -17.49
CA ASN A 4 -1.22 -24.55 -16.18
C ASN A 4 -2.28 -24.10 -15.16
N SER A 5 -3.29 -24.94 -14.90
CA SER A 5 -4.39 -24.64 -13.96
C SER A 5 -3.91 -24.31 -12.54
N ASP A 6 -2.71 -24.76 -12.17
CA ASP A 6 -2.08 -24.47 -10.89
C ASP A 6 -1.51 -23.05 -10.80
N ARG A 7 -1.31 -22.34 -11.93
CA ARG A 7 -0.73 -20.99 -11.91
C ARG A 7 -1.81 -19.94 -11.79
N VAL A 8 -1.67 -19.10 -10.78
CA VAL A 8 -2.55 -17.98 -10.50
C VAL A 8 -1.84 -16.66 -10.80
N ALA A 9 -2.48 -15.85 -11.63
CA ALA A 9 -2.09 -14.47 -11.89
C ALA A 9 -2.60 -13.54 -10.79
N LEU A 10 -1.68 -12.93 -10.04
CA LEU A 10 -1.96 -11.82 -9.13
C LEU A 10 -1.55 -10.50 -9.76
N TRP A 11 -2.45 -9.53 -9.65
CA TRP A 11 -2.23 -8.16 -10.12
C TRP A 11 -2.21 -7.21 -8.93
N PRO A 12 -1.32 -6.21 -8.88
CA PRO A 12 -1.30 -5.23 -7.80
C PRO A 12 -2.68 -4.57 -7.61
N GLY A 13 -3.38 -4.23 -8.69
CA GLY A 13 -4.72 -3.67 -8.63
C GLY A 13 -5.79 -4.51 -7.91
N TYR A 14 -5.59 -5.82 -7.73
CA TYR A 14 -6.49 -6.65 -6.91
C TYR A 14 -6.49 -6.25 -5.43
N PHE A 15 -5.41 -5.65 -4.96
CA PHE A 15 -5.19 -5.19 -3.60
C PHE A 15 -5.45 -3.69 -3.43
N ASN A 16 -5.88 -2.98 -4.48
CA ASN A 16 -5.99 -1.53 -4.42
C ASN A 16 -7.22 -1.09 -3.63
N SER A 17 -7.01 -0.43 -2.49
CA SER A 17 -8.10 0.09 -1.64
C SER A 17 -8.93 1.17 -2.34
N LYS A 18 -8.36 1.90 -3.31
CA LYS A 18 -9.04 2.95 -4.06
C LYS A 18 -10.03 2.42 -5.10
N PHE A 19 -9.92 1.16 -5.49
CA PHE A 19 -10.83 0.54 -6.46
C PHE A 19 -11.96 -0.18 -5.74
N SER A 20 -13.16 -0.11 -6.30
CA SER A 20 -14.29 -0.95 -5.88
C SER A 20 -14.09 -2.41 -6.33
N ARG A 21 -14.95 -3.33 -5.86
CA ARG A 21 -14.95 -4.72 -6.32
C ARG A 21 -15.27 -4.83 -7.82
N SER A 22 -16.17 -3.99 -8.34
CA SER A 22 -16.51 -3.94 -9.78
C SER A 22 -15.36 -3.43 -10.63
N SER A 23 -14.57 -2.47 -10.11
CA SER A 23 -13.39 -1.92 -10.78
C SER A 23 -12.16 -2.83 -10.73
N GLY A 24 -12.18 -3.92 -9.96
CA GLY A 24 -11.16 -4.97 -10.01
C GLY A 24 -10.51 -5.34 -8.68
N ARG A 25 -10.84 -4.69 -7.56
CA ARG A 25 -10.38 -5.13 -6.23
C ARG A 25 -10.97 -6.51 -5.93
N ARG A 26 -10.14 -7.44 -5.45
CA ARG A 26 -10.56 -8.82 -5.13
C ARG A 26 -10.58 -9.09 -3.63
N VAL A 27 -9.69 -8.45 -2.88
CA VAL A 27 -9.60 -8.60 -1.42
C VAL A 27 -10.54 -7.64 -0.67
N PRO A 28 -10.91 -7.95 0.59
CA PRO A 28 -11.58 -7.03 1.50
C PRO A 28 -10.76 -5.76 1.73
N THR A 29 -11.41 -4.72 2.24
CA THR A 29 -10.76 -3.42 2.48
C THR A 29 -9.63 -3.50 3.51
N ASP A 30 -9.75 -4.41 4.48
CA ASP A 30 -8.76 -4.60 5.54
C ASP A 30 -7.46 -5.25 5.03
N SER A 31 -7.55 -6.07 3.99
CA SER A 31 -6.39 -6.66 3.29
C SER A 31 -5.98 -5.87 2.05
N SER A 32 -6.49 -4.65 1.88
CA SER A 32 -6.19 -3.79 0.73
C SER A 32 -5.20 -2.68 1.11
N VAL A 33 -4.39 -2.24 0.16
CA VAL A 33 -3.35 -1.22 0.32
C VAL A 33 -3.63 -0.04 -0.62
N PRO A 34 -3.43 1.21 -0.18
CA PRO A 34 -3.52 2.36 -1.08
C PRO A 34 -2.32 2.37 -2.04
N ASN A 35 -2.59 2.47 -3.34
CA ASN A 35 -1.56 2.45 -4.40
C ASN A 35 -0.63 1.22 -4.32
N PRO A 36 -1.15 0.01 -4.63
CA PRO A 36 -0.34 -1.20 -4.61
C PRO A 36 0.63 -1.25 -5.80
N ASP A 37 1.86 -1.66 -5.53
CA ASP A 37 2.94 -1.83 -6.50
C ASP A 37 3.37 -3.30 -6.62
N LEU A 38 3.97 -3.67 -7.76
CA LEU A 38 4.46 -5.05 -7.98
C LEU A 38 5.50 -5.47 -6.94
N GLU A 39 6.39 -4.56 -6.54
CA GLU A 39 7.41 -4.81 -5.52
C GLU A 39 6.81 -5.10 -4.15
N GLY A 40 5.81 -4.32 -3.75
CA GLY A 40 5.10 -4.54 -2.50
C GLY A 40 4.38 -5.89 -2.50
N LEU A 41 3.76 -6.27 -3.62
CA LEU A 41 3.13 -7.57 -3.79
C LEU A 41 4.15 -8.71 -3.66
N LEU A 42 5.30 -8.59 -4.32
CA LEU A 42 6.38 -9.58 -4.26
C LEU A 42 6.96 -9.73 -2.85
N TRP A 43 7.23 -8.61 -2.18
CA TRP A 43 7.71 -8.59 -0.80
C TRP A 43 6.74 -9.28 0.14
N SER A 44 5.45 -8.99 0.00
CA SER A 44 4.39 -9.56 0.85
C SER A 44 4.26 -11.07 0.61
N ALA A 45 4.25 -11.51 -0.65
CA ALA A 45 4.22 -12.93 -0.99
C ALA A 45 5.43 -13.70 -0.43
N ARG A 46 6.63 -13.11 -0.49
CA ARG A 46 7.84 -13.68 0.13
C ARG A 46 7.73 -13.74 1.65
N LYS A 47 7.22 -12.68 2.27
CA LYS A 47 7.07 -12.61 3.74
C LYS A 47 6.11 -13.68 4.26
N VAL A 48 5.11 -14.03 3.46
CA VAL A 48 4.15 -15.11 3.70
C VAL A 48 4.76 -16.51 3.48
N GLY A 49 5.93 -16.61 2.83
CA GLY A 49 6.64 -17.88 2.60
C GLY A 49 6.42 -18.50 1.22
N ILE A 50 5.79 -17.79 0.28
CA ILE A 50 5.59 -18.29 -1.08
C ILE A 50 6.90 -18.13 -1.86
N THR A 51 7.47 -19.27 -2.28
CA THR A 51 8.74 -19.34 -3.01
C THR A 51 8.56 -19.55 -4.51
N LYS A 52 7.56 -20.34 -4.92
CA LYS A 52 7.27 -20.66 -6.32
C LYS A 52 6.44 -19.55 -6.98
N MET A 53 7.13 -18.52 -7.45
CA MET A 53 6.51 -17.37 -8.11
C MET A 53 7.35 -16.84 -9.26
N LYS A 54 6.70 -16.25 -10.28
CA LYS A 54 7.35 -15.61 -11.42
C LYS A 54 6.85 -14.18 -11.55
N ARG A 55 7.77 -13.22 -11.54
CA ARG A 55 7.51 -11.80 -11.75
C ARG A 55 7.52 -11.47 -13.24
N GLU A 56 6.54 -10.70 -13.68
CA GLU A 56 6.48 -10.16 -15.04
C GLU A 56 6.21 -8.64 -14.98
N GLU A 57 7.20 -7.85 -15.37
CA GLU A 57 7.13 -6.38 -15.38
C GLU A 57 6.56 -5.85 -16.70
N GLY A 58 6.05 -4.62 -16.69
CA GLY A 58 5.58 -3.93 -17.89
C GLY A 58 4.30 -4.50 -18.51
N ILE A 59 3.73 -5.56 -17.93
CA ILE A 59 2.45 -6.13 -18.35
C ILE A 59 1.30 -5.33 -17.75
N SER A 60 0.33 -4.99 -18.57
CA SER A 60 -0.90 -4.33 -18.14
C SER A 60 -2.05 -5.33 -17.95
N HIS A 61 -2.88 -5.09 -16.95
CA HIS A 61 -4.12 -5.84 -16.79
C HIS A 61 -5.05 -5.55 -17.98
N PRO A 62 -5.79 -6.54 -18.54
CA PRO A 62 -6.63 -6.34 -19.73
C PRO A 62 -7.65 -5.19 -19.59
N LYS A 63 -8.27 -5.05 -18.42
CA LYS A 63 -9.17 -3.94 -18.10
C LYS A 63 -8.48 -2.57 -17.90
N ARG A 64 -7.15 -2.52 -17.85
CA ARG A 64 -6.34 -1.32 -17.52
C ARG A 64 -5.03 -1.31 -18.35
N PRO A 65 -5.11 -1.17 -19.68
CA PRO A 65 -3.96 -1.27 -20.58
C PRO A 65 -2.88 -0.19 -20.32
N ASN A 66 -3.24 0.96 -19.76
CA ASN A 66 -2.33 2.10 -19.60
C ASN A 66 -1.45 2.03 -18.34
N LEU A 67 -1.79 1.20 -17.35
CA LEU A 67 -1.15 1.26 -16.02
C LEU A 67 0.20 0.55 -15.94
N LYS A 68 0.48 -0.44 -16.82
CA LYS A 68 1.72 -1.25 -16.83
C LYS A 68 2.18 -1.72 -15.45
N GLU A 69 1.22 -2.06 -14.59
CA GLU A 69 1.43 -2.38 -13.18
C GLU A 69 2.27 -3.64 -12.95
N GLY A 70 2.39 -4.50 -13.97
CA GLY A 70 3.04 -5.80 -13.87
C GLY A 70 2.16 -6.85 -13.21
N ARG A 71 2.63 -8.10 -13.26
CA ARG A 71 1.91 -9.28 -12.77
C ARG A 71 2.85 -10.22 -12.02
N LEU A 72 2.30 -10.87 -11.00
CA LEU A 72 2.96 -11.95 -10.28
C LEU A 72 2.23 -13.27 -10.52
N TRP A 73 2.91 -14.26 -11.08
CA TRP A 73 2.43 -15.63 -11.13
C TRP A 73 2.80 -16.37 -9.87
N ILE A 74 1.87 -17.12 -9.31
CA ILE A 74 2.07 -17.97 -8.13
C ILE A 74 1.52 -19.36 -8.42
N SER A 75 2.20 -20.41 -7.94
CA SER A 75 1.64 -21.77 -7.90
C SER A 75 0.65 -21.87 -6.74
N LEU A 76 -0.63 -22.11 -7.04
CA LEU A 76 -1.72 -22.22 -6.07
C LEU A 76 -1.44 -23.37 -5.09
N SER A 77 -1.15 -24.56 -5.60
CA SER A 77 -0.87 -25.74 -4.78
C SER A 77 0.28 -25.51 -3.79
N ALA A 78 1.37 -24.88 -4.24
CA ALA A 78 2.50 -24.57 -3.38
C ALA A 78 2.15 -23.51 -2.34
N ALA A 79 1.44 -22.45 -2.73
CA ALA A 79 1.02 -21.40 -1.81
C ALA A 79 0.03 -21.92 -0.76
N CYS A 80 -0.99 -22.67 -1.18
CA CYS A 80 -1.95 -23.34 -0.30
C CYS A 80 -1.27 -24.27 0.69
N LYS A 81 -0.29 -25.07 0.24
CA LYS A 81 0.48 -25.96 1.14
C LYS A 81 1.29 -25.18 2.18
N THR A 82 1.92 -24.07 1.80
CA THR A 82 2.69 -23.23 2.74
C THR A 82 1.79 -22.50 3.74
N LEU A 83 0.62 -22.05 3.28
CA LEU A 83 -0.30 -21.23 4.05
C LEU A 83 -1.30 -22.03 4.88
N GLY A 84 -1.50 -23.31 4.56
CA GLY A 84 -2.60 -24.11 5.11
C GLY A 84 -3.97 -23.64 4.65
N THR A 85 -4.05 -22.84 3.58
CA THR A 85 -5.31 -22.32 3.03
C THR A 85 -5.82 -23.21 1.90
N GLU A 86 -7.12 -23.41 1.81
CA GLU A 86 -7.70 -24.23 0.74
C GLU A 86 -8.04 -23.38 -0.50
N ASN A 87 -8.25 -22.07 -0.29
CA ASN A 87 -8.81 -21.18 -1.30
C ASN A 87 -7.82 -20.12 -1.80
N LYS A 88 -7.91 -19.82 -3.10
CA LYS A 88 -7.18 -18.70 -3.72
C LYS A 88 -7.49 -17.36 -3.04
N GLU A 89 -8.74 -17.16 -2.63
CA GLU A 89 -9.17 -15.91 -1.99
C GLU A 89 -8.53 -15.73 -0.61
N GLU A 90 -8.46 -16.80 0.20
CA GLU A 90 -7.79 -16.79 1.50
C GLU A 90 -6.30 -16.50 1.34
N MET A 91 -5.63 -17.16 0.39
CA MET A 91 -4.23 -16.84 0.05
C MET A 91 -4.06 -15.35 -0.27
N MET A 92 -4.95 -14.78 -1.09
CA MET A 92 -4.91 -13.34 -1.38
C MET A 92 -5.17 -12.48 -0.15
N GLN A 93 -6.11 -12.86 0.71
CA GLN A 93 -6.39 -12.12 1.96
C GLN A 93 -5.19 -12.11 2.90
N VAL A 94 -4.49 -13.24 3.06
CA VAL A 94 -3.29 -13.36 3.89
C VAL A 94 -2.15 -12.48 3.35
N ILE A 95 -1.86 -12.56 2.04
CA ILE A 95 -0.86 -11.70 1.38
C ILE A 95 -1.21 -10.22 1.57
N GLY A 96 -2.48 -9.86 1.36
CA GLY A 96 -2.96 -8.49 1.51
C GLY A 96 -2.91 -7.98 2.94
N GLY A 97 -3.19 -8.84 3.92
CA GLY A 97 -3.08 -8.54 5.35
C GLY A 97 -1.65 -8.21 5.76
N VAL A 98 -0.69 -9.06 5.41
CA VAL A 98 0.75 -8.81 5.67
C VAL A 98 1.23 -7.54 4.99
N TRP A 99 0.77 -7.27 3.77
CA TRP A 99 1.11 -6.04 3.07
C TRP A 99 0.55 -4.80 3.79
N ARG A 100 -0.72 -4.85 4.20
CA ARG A 100 -1.38 -3.75 4.89
C ARG A 100 -0.77 -3.48 6.26
N GLU A 101 -0.37 -4.52 6.99
CA GLU A 101 0.33 -4.39 8.27
C GLU A 101 1.66 -3.65 8.08
N SER A 102 2.48 -4.10 7.13
CA SER A 102 3.76 -3.43 6.78
C SER A 102 3.56 -1.98 6.38
N TYR A 103 2.52 -1.69 5.60
CA TYR A 103 2.18 -0.32 5.21
C TYR A 103 1.78 0.53 6.42
N SER A 104 0.97 -0.03 7.33
CA SER A 104 0.51 0.68 8.54
C SER A 104 1.67 0.96 9.49
N GLN A 105 2.56 -0.02 9.70
CA GLN A 105 3.79 0.15 10.48
C GLN A 105 4.68 1.25 9.91
N LYS A 106 4.88 1.32 8.58
CA LYS A 106 5.64 2.41 7.94
C LYS A 106 5.01 3.76 8.21
N LEU A 107 3.69 3.89 8.07
CA LEU A 107 2.98 5.14 8.36
C LEU A 107 3.09 5.54 9.84
N GLU A 108 3.04 4.57 10.76
CA GLU A 108 3.20 4.82 12.19
C GLU A 108 4.63 5.25 12.54
N GLN A 109 5.63 4.60 11.96
CA GLN A 109 7.04 4.97 12.08
C GLN A 109 7.27 6.38 11.56
N GLU A 110 6.81 6.72 10.35
CA GLU A 110 6.91 8.07 9.81
C GLU A 110 6.22 9.12 10.71
N LYS A 111 5.04 8.80 11.26
CA LYS A 111 4.35 9.67 12.22
C LYS A 111 5.14 9.81 13.52
N ALA A 112 5.73 8.73 14.01
CA ALA A 112 6.54 8.73 15.22
C ALA A 112 7.82 9.55 15.03
N GLU A 113 8.50 9.42 13.90
CA GLU A 113 9.66 10.22 13.52
C GLU A 113 9.32 11.71 13.40
N ARG A 114 8.20 12.03 12.74
CA ARG A 114 7.69 13.41 12.66
C ARG A 114 7.35 13.99 14.03
N LYS A 115 6.87 13.18 14.97
CA LYS A 115 6.58 13.59 16.35
C LYS A 115 7.86 13.76 17.19
N LYS A 116 8.84 12.85 17.03
CA LYS A 116 10.12 12.85 17.75
C LYS A 116 10.91 14.13 17.47
N GLY A 117 10.77 14.69 16.26
CA GLY A 117 11.39 15.96 15.90
C GLY A 117 12.92 15.87 15.82
N PRO A 118 13.62 17.03 15.77
CA PRO A 118 15.08 17.06 15.62
C PRO A 118 15.82 16.33 16.74
N LYS A 119 16.96 15.72 16.41
CA LYS A 119 17.79 14.98 17.38
C LYS A 119 18.29 15.91 18.50
N VAL A 120 18.38 15.37 19.72
CA VAL A 120 18.92 16.10 20.87
C VAL A 120 20.36 16.52 20.58
N GLY A 121 20.67 17.80 20.81
CA GLY A 121 21.98 18.42 20.52
C GLY A 121 22.03 19.23 19.23
N ASP A 122 21.09 19.03 18.30
CA ASP A 122 21.14 19.66 16.98
C ASP A 122 20.45 21.04 16.97
N LYS A 123 21.17 22.07 17.46
CA LYS A 123 20.61 23.42 17.70
C LYS A 123 20.07 24.09 16.42
N ARG A 124 20.72 23.87 15.27
CA ARG A 124 20.31 24.44 13.97
C ARG A 124 19.01 23.81 13.46
N ALA A 125 18.88 22.49 13.51
CA ALA A 125 17.66 21.81 13.12
C ALA A 125 16.48 22.20 14.03
N ARG A 126 16.73 22.42 15.32
CA ARG A 126 15.71 22.88 16.28
C ARG A 126 15.21 24.31 16.01
N SER A 127 16.10 25.24 15.64
CA SER A 127 15.69 26.61 15.31
C SER A 127 14.85 26.66 14.03
N GLN A 128 15.26 25.94 13.00
CA GLN A 128 14.49 25.80 11.75
C GLN A 128 13.12 25.15 12.00
N PHE A 129 13.06 24.08 12.80
CA PHE A 129 11.80 23.43 13.16
C PHE A 129 10.85 24.40 13.89
N LYS A 130 11.36 25.24 14.80
CA LYS A 130 10.55 26.24 15.52
C LYS A 130 10.00 27.30 14.57
N GLN A 131 10.84 27.83 13.68
CA GLN A 131 10.42 28.82 12.67
C GLN A 131 9.36 28.24 11.73
N ASN A 132 9.58 27.03 11.19
CA ASN A 132 8.64 26.35 10.31
C ASN A 132 7.30 26.05 11.00
N LYS A 133 7.32 25.64 12.27
CA LYS A 133 6.11 25.39 13.06
C LYS A 133 5.32 26.68 13.31
N ALA A 134 6.00 27.79 13.60
CA ALA A 134 5.36 29.10 13.76
C ALA A 134 4.69 29.57 12.45
N ALA A 135 5.38 29.42 11.32
CA ALA A 135 4.83 29.73 10.00
C ALA A 135 3.60 28.86 9.66
N GLN A 136 3.66 27.55 9.92
CA GLN A 136 2.50 26.66 9.73
C GLN A 136 1.30 27.05 10.59
N LEU A 137 1.52 27.42 11.86
CA LEU A 137 0.46 27.89 12.76
C LEU A 137 -0.17 29.20 12.25
N ALA A 138 0.64 30.15 11.79
CA ALA A 138 0.17 31.40 11.21
C ALA A 138 -0.68 31.17 9.95
N ALA A 139 -0.21 30.31 9.04
CA ALA A 139 -0.95 29.93 7.84
C ALA A 139 -2.29 29.25 8.19
N ARG A 140 -2.31 28.35 9.19
CA ARG A 140 -3.54 27.69 9.64
C ARG A 140 -4.55 28.68 10.21
N ARG A 141 -4.09 29.67 10.98
CA ARG A 141 -4.93 30.77 11.52
C ARG A 141 -5.50 31.63 10.39
N ALA A 142 -4.68 32.02 9.42
CA ALA A 142 -5.12 32.81 8.28
C ALA A 142 -6.19 32.08 7.44
N LEU A 143 -6.02 30.77 7.19
CA LEU A 143 -7.00 29.96 6.47
C LEU A 143 -8.33 29.84 7.24
N ALA A 144 -8.27 29.66 8.56
CA ALA A 144 -9.47 29.63 9.41
C ALA A 144 -10.22 30.97 9.38
N ALA A 145 -9.51 32.10 9.44
CA ALA A 145 -10.11 33.43 9.33
C ALA A 145 -10.77 33.65 7.95
N LYS A 146 -10.10 33.24 6.86
CA LYS A 146 -10.69 33.29 5.51
C LYS A 146 -11.98 32.47 5.39
N ARG A 147 -11.99 31.25 5.96
CA ARG A 147 -13.18 30.37 5.98
C ARG A 147 -14.32 30.96 6.81
N ALA A 148 -14.02 31.57 7.95
CA ALA A 148 -15.02 32.24 8.80
C ALA A 148 -15.64 33.44 8.09
N LYS A 149 -14.84 34.23 7.36
CA LYS A 149 -15.34 35.35 6.55
C LYS A 149 -16.24 34.88 5.41
N LYS A 150 -15.89 33.77 4.74
CA LYS A 150 -16.70 33.17 3.65
C LYS A 150 -18.04 32.60 4.11
N LYS A 151 -18.20 32.24 5.40
CA LYS A 151 -19.46 31.73 5.97
C LYS A 151 -20.46 32.83 6.40
N LYS A 152 -20.01 34.09 6.46
CA LYS A 152 -20.83 35.25 6.87
C LYS A 152 -21.50 35.96 5.69
N TYR A 153 -21.20 35.54 4.47
CA TYR A 153 -21.86 35.95 3.22
C TYR A 153 -22.44 34.70 2.57
#